data_AF-A0A8J7EQT6-F1
#
_entry.id   AF-A0A8J7EQT6-F1
#
_cell.length_a   1.000
_cell.length_b   1.000
_cell.length_c   1.000
_cell.angle_alpha   90.00
_cell.angle_beta   90.00
_cell.angle_gamma   90.00
#
_symmetry.space_group_name_H-M   'P 1'
#
loop_
_entity.id
_entity.type
_entity.pdbx_description
1 polymer ?
#
loop_
_entity_poly.entity_id
_entity_poly.type
_entity_poly.pdbx_seq_one_letter_code
_entity_poly.pdbx_strand_id
1 'polypeptide(L)'
;MGTSAGSHSNSLVYLESVSKIYPTTAGEFYAVQNVTLEVKPGEFFSLLGSSGSGKTTTLRLIGGFEIPEYGQVFIGGEDVTEHPPYRRDVHTVFQSYALFPHLTVAENIAYPLRIAGLSRSNIAPRVQEALRMFRIPELGDRRPSQLSGGQQQRVALARALISRPKVLLLDEPLSALDAKIREEVRQELRELQRQTNLTFIYVTHDQEEALALSDRIAVMHQGRVEQIGTPEDIYTRPESLFVAQFIGKANFLTGQVMQLDAEMAIVMVNGIAVKAVAPKQVPSPGDWVTLMIRPERLQVGQSVKADNQVTGKTASVTYIGQRIESNVDTSLGQLTVTQLGGSATMGQEDVTLTWTAHDCIVIPSPPSSPVSSV
;
A
#
# COMPACT_ATOMS: atom_id res chain seq x y z
N MET A 1 8.51 -39.39 1.88
CA MET A 1 9.89 -38.90 2.14
C MET A 1 10.22 -37.90 1.05
N GLY A 2 10.51 -36.66 1.43
CA GLY A 2 10.72 -35.52 0.53
C GLY A 2 9.94 -34.29 0.97
N THR A 3 10.05 -33.89 2.23
CA THR A 3 9.62 -32.57 2.72
C THR A 3 10.46 -31.50 2.01
N SER A 4 9.83 -30.62 1.25
CA SER A 4 10.41 -29.41 0.67
C SER A 4 10.68 -28.33 1.73
N ALA A 5 11.28 -28.73 2.84
CA ALA A 5 11.79 -27.82 3.87
C ALA A 5 13.09 -27.19 3.35
N GLY A 6 12.95 -26.20 2.47
CA GLY A 6 14.11 -25.54 1.87
C GLY A 6 13.75 -24.34 1.01
N SER A 7 13.46 -23.18 1.64
CA SER A 7 14.06 -21.87 1.30
C SER A 7 13.51 -20.67 2.09
N HIS A 8 12.79 -20.84 3.21
CA HIS A 8 12.27 -19.67 3.98
C HIS A 8 13.33 -18.94 4.82
N SER A 9 14.63 -19.18 4.57
CA SER A 9 15.72 -18.86 5.52
C SER A 9 15.93 -17.37 5.83
N ASN A 10 15.24 -16.45 5.14
CA ASN A 10 15.41 -15.01 5.34
C ASN A 10 14.12 -14.21 5.56
N SER A 11 12.97 -14.89 5.69
CA SER A 11 11.67 -14.23 5.86
C SER A 11 11.18 -14.39 7.30
N LEU A 12 10.79 -13.27 7.93
CA LEU A 12 10.26 -13.28 9.29
C LEU A 12 8.80 -13.71 9.32
N VAL A 13 7.99 -13.27 8.35
CA VAL A 13 6.62 -13.74 8.15
C VAL A 13 6.52 -14.31 6.74
N TYR A 14 5.93 -15.49 6.62
CA TYR A 14 5.69 -16.12 5.33
C TYR A 14 4.28 -16.73 5.31
N LEU A 15 3.51 -16.37 4.29
CA LEU A 15 2.25 -17.02 3.96
C LEU A 15 2.50 -17.92 2.76
N GLU A 16 2.13 -19.20 2.87
CA GLU A 16 2.26 -20.18 1.80
C GLU A 16 0.87 -20.57 1.30
N SER A 17 0.50 -20.07 0.11
CA SER A 17 -0.75 -20.42 -0.58
C SER A 17 -2.01 -20.30 0.29
N VAL A 18 -2.03 -19.31 1.17
CA VAL A 18 -3.07 -19.17 2.20
C VAL A 18 -4.40 -18.78 1.59
N SER A 19 -5.47 -19.47 2.01
CA SER A 19 -6.84 -19.13 1.63
C SER A 19 -7.75 -19.06 2.84
N LYS A 20 -8.62 -18.04 2.87
CA LYS A 20 -9.68 -17.86 3.86
C LYS A 20 -11.04 -17.74 3.19
N ILE A 21 -11.96 -18.61 3.57
CA ILE A 21 -13.31 -18.74 3.02
C ILE A 21 -14.32 -18.44 4.12
N TYR A 22 -15.30 -17.60 3.82
CA TYR A 22 -16.46 -17.36 4.67
C TYR A 22 -17.72 -17.92 4.01
N PRO A 23 -18.57 -18.64 4.77
CA PRO A 23 -19.87 -19.06 4.26
C PRO A 23 -20.79 -17.84 4.15
N THR A 24 -21.49 -17.72 3.01
CA THR A 24 -22.50 -16.69 2.77
C THR A 24 -23.80 -17.33 2.31
N THR A 25 -24.89 -16.57 2.30
CA THR A 25 -26.18 -17.03 1.77
C THR A 25 -26.14 -17.40 0.29
N ALA A 26 -25.16 -16.88 -0.45
CA ALA A 26 -24.95 -17.13 -1.88
C ALA A 26 -23.87 -18.21 -2.17
N GLY A 27 -23.30 -18.85 -1.14
CA GLY A 27 -22.22 -19.83 -1.27
C GLY A 27 -20.95 -19.43 -0.55
N GLU A 28 -19.81 -19.98 -0.99
CA GLU A 28 -18.49 -19.71 -0.41
C GLU A 28 -17.91 -18.39 -0.92
N PHE A 29 -17.50 -17.51 0.00
CA PHE A 29 -16.80 -16.27 -0.32
C PHE A 29 -15.32 -16.37 0.05
N TYR A 30 -14.44 -16.30 -0.94
CA TYR A 30 -12.99 -16.30 -0.74
C TYR A 30 -12.51 -14.89 -0.35
N ALA A 31 -12.42 -14.63 0.94
CA ALA A 31 -11.87 -13.36 1.44
C ALA A 31 -10.35 -13.26 1.22
N VAL A 32 -9.65 -14.39 1.24
CA VAL A 32 -8.24 -14.51 0.86
C VAL A 32 -8.13 -15.76 -0.03
N GLN A 33 -7.48 -15.66 -1.18
CA GLN A 33 -7.41 -16.73 -2.15
C GLN A 33 -5.98 -16.94 -2.64
N ASN A 34 -5.39 -18.08 -2.22
CA ASN A 34 -4.07 -18.52 -2.63
C ASN A 34 -2.98 -17.44 -2.47
N VAL A 35 -2.97 -16.75 -1.33
CA VAL A 35 -2.01 -15.68 -1.06
C VAL A 35 -0.69 -16.28 -0.60
N THR A 36 0.36 -16.03 -1.39
CA THR A 36 1.75 -16.28 -1.01
C THR A 36 2.45 -14.94 -0.87
N LEU A 37 3.01 -14.66 0.31
CA LEU A 37 3.77 -13.44 0.56
C LEU A 37 4.87 -13.67 1.58
N GLU A 38 5.90 -12.83 1.51
CA GLU A 38 7.02 -12.83 2.45
C GLU A 38 7.28 -11.42 2.99
N VAL A 39 7.58 -11.34 4.29
CA VAL A 39 8.00 -10.12 4.97
C VAL A 39 9.35 -10.38 5.63
N LYS A 40 10.31 -9.52 5.35
CA LYS A 40 11.69 -9.61 5.85
C LYS A 40 11.80 -9.03 7.26
N PRO A 41 12.77 -9.48 8.07
CA PRO A 41 13.05 -8.86 9.37
C PRO A 41 13.36 -7.37 9.22
N GLY A 42 12.75 -6.53 10.06
CA GLY A 42 12.95 -5.08 10.05
C GLY A 42 12.31 -4.35 8.87
N GLU A 43 11.42 -5.00 8.12
CA GLU A 43 10.71 -4.39 6.98
C GLU A 43 9.45 -3.66 7.45
N PHE A 44 9.18 -2.49 6.86
CA PHE A 44 7.86 -1.86 6.89
C PHE A 44 7.09 -2.32 5.64
N PHE A 45 6.25 -3.34 5.80
CA PHE A 45 5.50 -3.96 4.73
C PHE A 45 4.02 -3.54 4.77
N SER A 46 3.48 -3.03 3.66
CA SER A 46 2.07 -2.63 3.61
C SER A 46 1.20 -3.58 2.78
N LEU A 47 0.02 -3.88 3.30
CA LEU A 47 -1.09 -4.44 2.55
C LEU A 47 -1.98 -3.28 2.10
N LEU A 48 -2.09 -3.08 0.79
CA LEU A 48 -2.83 -1.98 0.18
C LEU A 48 -3.94 -2.51 -0.73
N GLY A 49 -5.08 -1.83 -0.82
CA GLY A 49 -6.20 -2.25 -1.67
C GLY A 49 -7.52 -1.65 -1.22
N SER A 50 -8.56 -1.76 -2.06
CA SER A 50 -9.91 -1.25 -1.76
C SER A 50 -10.57 -1.97 -0.57
N SER A 51 -11.69 -1.43 -0.08
CA SER A 51 -12.50 -2.12 0.92
C SER A 51 -12.91 -3.51 0.41
N GLY A 52 -12.85 -4.53 1.28
CA GLY A 52 -13.16 -5.91 0.91
C GLY A 52 -12.08 -6.66 0.12
N SER A 53 -10.91 -6.07 -0.12
CA SER A 53 -9.84 -6.75 -0.89
C SER A 53 -9.09 -7.87 -0.15
N GLY A 54 -9.41 -8.13 1.13
CA GLY A 54 -8.82 -9.21 1.93
C GLY A 54 -7.68 -8.79 2.87
N LYS A 55 -7.34 -7.50 2.97
CA LYS A 55 -6.21 -6.99 3.80
C LYS A 55 -6.36 -7.33 5.29
N THR A 56 -7.47 -6.91 5.90
CA THR A 56 -7.73 -7.15 7.33
C THR A 56 -7.86 -8.64 7.62
N THR A 57 -8.45 -9.43 6.72
CA THR A 57 -8.48 -10.89 6.86
C THR A 57 -7.06 -11.48 6.82
N THR A 58 -6.22 -11.04 5.90
CA THR A 58 -4.80 -11.44 5.81
C THR A 58 -4.05 -11.08 7.10
N LEU A 59 -4.24 -9.87 7.63
CA LEU A 59 -3.64 -9.44 8.89
C LEU A 59 -4.12 -10.31 10.07
N ARG A 60 -5.42 -10.64 10.13
CA ARG A 60 -6.00 -11.51 11.16
C ARG A 60 -5.50 -12.95 11.08
N LEU A 61 -5.26 -13.46 9.88
CA LEU A 61 -4.63 -14.77 9.66
C LEU A 61 -3.21 -14.79 10.21
N ILE A 62 -2.43 -13.70 10.06
CA ILE A 62 -1.09 -13.56 10.65
C ILE A 62 -1.18 -13.44 12.18
N GLY A 63 -2.13 -12.65 12.68
CA GLY A 63 -2.39 -12.46 14.11
C GLY A 63 -3.01 -13.66 14.83
N GLY A 64 -3.48 -14.68 14.10
CA GLY A 64 -4.15 -15.86 14.65
C GLY A 64 -5.58 -15.64 15.10
N PHE A 65 -6.19 -14.51 14.71
CA PHE A 65 -7.61 -14.24 14.97
C PHE A 65 -8.53 -14.97 13.99
N GLU A 66 -7.98 -15.46 12.90
CA GLU A 66 -8.62 -16.32 11.92
C GLU A 66 -7.69 -17.50 11.62
N ILE A 67 -8.28 -18.64 11.27
CA ILE A 67 -7.56 -19.84 10.84
C ILE A 67 -7.85 -20.03 9.35
N PRO A 68 -6.82 -20.21 8.49
CA PRO A 68 -7.06 -20.44 7.07
C PRO A 68 -7.62 -21.85 6.81
N GLU A 69 -8.46 -22.00 5.79
CA GLU A 69 -8.92 -23.33 5.34
C GLU A 69 -7.83 -24.06 4.54
N TYR A 70 -6.94 -23.31 3.88
CA TYR A 70 -5.82 -23.86 3.10
C TYR A 70 -4.55 -23.04 3.27
N GLY A 71 -3.40 -23.69 3.08
CA GLY A 71 -2.09 -23.06 3.18
C GLY A 71 -1.58 -22.95 4.61
N GLN A 72 -0.40 -22.34 4.76
CA GLN A 72 0.32 -22.28 6.05
C GLN A 72 0.82 -20.86 6.34
N VAL A 73 0.87 -20.53 7.63
CA VAL A 73 1.36 -19.26 8.17
C VAL A 73 2.61 -19.54 9.00
N PHE A 74 3.74 -18.96 8.61
CA PHE A 74 5.01 -19.09 9.32
C PHE A 74 5.45 -17.76 9.91
N ILE A 75 5.95 -17.80 11.16
CA ILE A 75 6.53 -16.65 11.85
C ILE A 75 7.85 -17.04 12.49
N GLY A 76 8.95 -16.41 12.08
CA GLY A 76 10.30 -16.73 12.55
C GLY A 76 10.72 -18.17 12.23
N GLY A 77 10.24 -18.72 11.12
CA GLY A 77 10.50 -20.10 10.69
C GLY A 77 9.63 -21.17 11.37
N GLU A 78 8.78 -20.79 12.33
CA GLU A 78 7.83 -21.69 12.98
C GLU A 78 6.47 -21.65 12.28
N ASP A 79 5.88 -22.81 11.99
CA ASP A 79 4.48 -22.90 11.54
C ASP A 79 3.56 -22.56 12.71
N VAL A 80 2.84 -21.44 12.58
CA VAL A 80 1.91 -20.94 13.59
C VAL A 80 0.45 -21.04 13.14
N THR A 81 0.16 -21.79 12.07
CA THR A 81 -1.15 -21.82 11.41
C THR A 81 -2.30 -22.07 12.40
N GLU A 82 -2.15 -23.05 13.28
CA GLU A 82 -3.16 -23.40 14.30
C GLU A 82 -2.91 -22.70 15.66
N HIS A 83 -1.87 -21.89 15.78
CA HIS A 83 -1.57 -21.21 17.05
C HIS A 83 -2.58 -20.10 17.30
N PRO A 84 -3.17 -20.03 18.52
CA PRO A 84 -4.05 -18.92 18.90
C PRO A 84 -3.24 -17.62 19.05
N PRO A 85 -3.90 -16.44 19.04
CA PRO A 85 -3.21 -15.15 19.03
C PRO A 85 -2.17 -14.97 20.14
N TYR A 86 -2.48 -15.41 21.36
CA TYR A 86 -1.62 -15.26 22.54
C TYR A 86 -0.36 -16.15 22.53
N ARG A 87 -0.25 -17.10 21.58
CA ARG A 87 0.95 -17.94 21.38
C ARG A 87 1.79 -17.49 20.19
N ARG A 88 1.35 -16.47 19.44
CA ARG A 88 2.12 -15.93 18.33
C ARG A 88 2.99 -14.78 18.82
N ASP A 89 4.22 -14.72 18.34
CA ASP A 89 5.17 -13.65 18.67
C ASP A 89 4.89 -12.37 17.86
N VAL A 90 3.63 -11.93 17.88
CA VAL A 90 3.12 -10.78 17.15
C VAL A 90 2.16 -9.99 18.02
N HIS A 91 2.15 -8.68 17.85
CA HIS A 91 1.20 -7.81 18.53
C HIS A 91 0.37 -7.06 17.51
N THR A 92 -0.94 -6.94 17.74
CA THR A 92 -1.86 -6.25 16.84
C THR A 92 -2.39 -4.96 17.45
N VAL A 93 -2.34 -3.88 16.68
CA VAL A 93 -3.02 -2.62 16.96
C VAL A 93 -4.20 -2.51 16.01
N PHE A 94 -5.40 -2.61 16.57
CA PHE A 94 -6.65 -2.53 15.82
C PHE A 94 -7.03 -1.07 15.53
N GLN A 95 -7.91 -0.88 14.54
CA GLN A 95 -8.45 0.42 14.12
C GLN A 95 -9.07 1.24 15.26
N SER A 96 -9.76 0.60 16.21
CA SER A 96 -10.35 1.27 17.39
C SER A 96 -9.38 1.42 18.56
N TYR A 97 -8.08 1.13 18.36
CA TYR A 97 -7.00 1.04 19.35
C TYR A 97 -7.19 0.01 20.46
N ALA A 98 -8.43 -0.44 20.70
CA ALA A 98 -8.81 -1.41 21.71
C ALA A 98 -8.21 -1.11 23.10
N LEU A 99 -8.14 0.16 23.49
CA LEU A 99 -7.68 0.56 24.83
C LEU A 99 -8.72 0.14 25.87
N PHE A 100 -8.25 -0.32 27.04
CA PHE A 100 -9.12 -0.68 28.14
C PHE A 100 -9.63 0.59 28.81
N PRO A 101 -10.93 0.93 28.72
CA PRO A 101 -11.45 2.24 29.13
C PRO A 101 -11.44 2.43 30.65
N HIS A 102 -11.40 1.32 31.40
CA HIS A 102 -11.39 1.30 32.87
C HIS A 102 -9.97 1.40 33.46
N LEU A 103 -8.92 1.27 32.63
CA LEU A 103 -7.53 1.36 33.05
C LEU A 103 -6.95 2.74 32.71
N THR A 104 -5.99 3.23 33.50
CA THR A 104 -5.21 4.41 33.11
C THR A 104 -4.30 4.11 31.92
N VAL A 105 -3.67 5.15 31.36
CA VAL A 105 -2.65 5.00 30.31
C VAL A 105 -1.50 4.12 30.77
N ALA A 106 -0.94 4.38 31.96
CA ALA A 106 0.15 3.59 32.51
C ALA A 106 -0.25 2.12 32.71
N GLU A 107 -1.51 1.88 33.12
CA GLU A 107 -2.05 0.53 33.29
C GLU A 107 -2.30 -0.18 31.96
N ASN A 108 -2.80 0.53 30.95
CA ASN A 108 -2.94 0.02 29.59
C ASN A 108 -1.58 -0.44 29.06
N ILE A 109 -0.55 0.41 29.18
CA ILE A 109 0.81 0.10 28.73
C ILE A 109 1.41 -1.05 29.54
N ALA A 110 1.20 -1.11 30.85
CA ALA A 110 1.71 -2.17 31.71
C ALA A 110 1.06 -3.54 31.48
N TYR A 111 -0.13 -3.58 30.88
CA TYR A 111 -0.99 -4.76 30.84
C TYR A 111 -0.31 -6.03 30.27
N PRO A 112 0.40 -5.98 29.12
CA PRO A 112 1.09 -7.17 28.59
C PRO A 112 2.16 -7.71 29.55
N LEU A 113 2.89 -6.83 30.25
CA LEU A 113 3.91 -7.24 31.22
C LEU A 113 3.30 -7.90 32.45
N ARG A 114 2.10 -7.46 32.88
CA ARG A 114 1.36 -8.06 33.99
C ARG A 114 0.91 -9.48 33.64
N ILE A 115 0.40 -9.69 32.43
CA ILE A 115 0.02 -11.02 31.93
C ILE A 115 1.23 -11.95 31.87
N ALA A 116 2.38 -11.43 31.43
CA ALA A 116 3.64 -12.18 31.42
C ALA A 116 4.23 -12.46 32.82
N GLY A 117 3.55 -12.03 33.90
CA GLY A 117 3.94 -12.35 35.27
C GLY A 117 5.12 -11.54 35.82
N LEU A 118 5.48 -10.41 35.19
CA LEU A 118 6.58 -9.58 35.68
C LEU A 118 6.24 -8.93 37.03
N SER A 119 7.24 -8.80 37.91
CA SER A 119 7.10 -8.10 39.18
C SER A 119 6.81 -6.60 38.99
N ARG A 120 6.11 -6.00 39.95
CA ARG A 120 5.82 -4.55 39.93
C ARG A 120 7.09 -3.68 39.84
N SER A 121 8.18 -4.10 40.49
CA SER A 121 9.47 -3.41 40.47
C SER A 121 10.08 -3.34 39.05
N ASN A 122 9.81 -4.34 38.21
CA ASN A 122 10.31 -4.38 36.82
C ASN A 122 9.36 -3.68 35.84
N ILE A 123 8.06 -3.58 36.16
CA ILE A 123 7.06 -2.97 35.29
C ILE A 123 7.18 -1.44 35.28
N ALA A 124 7.25 -0.79 36.45
CA ALA A 124 7.18 0.66 36.53
C ALA A 124 8.28 1.39 35.73
N PRO A 125 9.57 0.97 35.78
CA PRO A 125 10.61 1.59 34.96
C PRO A 125 10.36 1.45 33.45
N ARG A 126 9.90 0.29 32.99
CA ARG A 126 9.59 0.04 31.56
C ARG A 126 8.42 0.87 31.07
N VAL A 127 7.39 1.03 31.89
CA VAL A 127 6.24 1.90 31.57
C VAL A 127 6.70 3.36 31.45
N GLN A 128 7.55 3.83 32.37
CA GLN A 128 8.08 5.19 32.31
C GLN A 128 9.02 5.43 31.12
N GLU A 129 9.79 4.43 30.72
CA GLU A 129 10.56 4.46 29.48
C GLU A 129 9.65 4.52 28.24
N ALA A 130 8.62 3.67 28.18
CA ALA A 130 7.64 3.69 27.09
C ALA A 130 6.91 5.04 27.00
N LEU A 131 6.43 5.59 28.12
CA LEU A 131 5.76 6.89 28.11
C LEU A 131 6.64 8.01 27.53
N ARG A 132 7.95 7.99 27.81
CA ARG A 132 8.92 8.93 27.24
C ARG A 132 9.18 8.68 25.76
N MET A 133 9.41 7.42 25.38
CA MET A 133 9.67 7.02 23.99
C MET A 133 8.51 7.42 23.06
N PHE A 134 7.27 7.25 23.52
CA PHE A 134 6.07 7.59 22.76
C PHE A 134 5.59 9.04 22.98
N ARG A 135 6.43 9.92 23.56
CA ARG A 135 6.15 11.36 23.74
C ARG A 135 4.81 11.63 24.46
N ILE A 136 4.51 10.83 25.49
CA ILE A 136 3.33 10.95 26.35
C ILE A 136 3.65 10.88 27.85
N PRO A 137 4.77 11.47 28.35
CA PRO A 137 5.23 11.28 29.74
C PRO A 137 4.21 11.71 30.80
N GLU A 138 3.43 12.75 30.53
CA GLU A 138 2.48 13.35 31.48
C GLU A 138 1.08 12.69 31.45
N LEU A 139 0.87 11.71 30.57
CA LEU A 139 -0.47 11.13 30.35
C LEU A 139 -0.72 9.88 31.20
N GLY A 140 0.26 9.39 31.94
CA GLY A 140 0.21 8.10 32.65
C GLY A 140 -1.01 7.87 33.53
N ASP A 141 -1.48 8.91 34.21
CA ASP A 141 -2.62 8.83 35.15
C ASP A 141 -3.99 9.09 34.49
N ARG A 142 -4.00 9.51 33.21
CA ARG A 142 -5.23 9.76 32.47
C ARG A 142 -5.88 8.45 32.05
N ARG A 143 -7.19 8.50 31.78
CA ARG A 143 -7.96 7.42 31.15
C ARG A 143 -8.11 7.66 29.65
N PRO A 144 -8.35 6.62 28.83
CA PRO A 144 -8.49 6.76 27.37
C PRO A 144 -9.50 7.82 26.91
N SER A 145 -10.61 7.99 27.64
CA SER A 145 -11.63 9.01 27.34
C SER A 145 -11.16 10.46 27.48
N GLN A 146 -10.00 10.70 28.11
CA GLN A 146 -9.41 12.01 28.33
C GLN A 146 -8.29 12.33 27.31
N LEU A 147 -8.13 11.50 26.29
CA LEU A 147 -7.05 11.57 25.31
C LEU A 147 -7.59 11.93 23.92
N SER A 148 -6.80 12.67 23.15
CA SER A 148 -7.05 12.84 21.70
C SER A 148 -6.82 11.53 20.94
N GLY A 149 -7.31 11.43 19.70
CA GLY A 149 -7.11 10.24 18.86
C GLY A 149 -5.63 9.86 18.68
N GLY A 150 -4.76 10.83 18.37
CA GLY A 150 -3.31 10.59 18.27
C GLY A 150 -2.67 10.17 19.60
N GLN A 151 -3.15 10.70 20.73
CA GLN A 151 -2.69 10.25 22.04
C GLN A 151 -3.12 8.80 22.33
N GLN A 152 -4.37 8.42 22.02
CA GLN A 152 -4.83 7.04 22.17
C GLN A 152 -4.01 6.08 21.31
N GLN A 153 -3.68 6.47 20.08
CA GLN A 153 -2.83 5.67 19.20
C GLN A 153 -1.42 5.48 19.80
N ARG A 154 -0.79 6.55 20.30
CA ARG A 154 0.52 6.44 20.97
C ARG A 154 0.48 5.50 22.17
N VAL A 155 -0.60 5.53 22.95
CA VAL A 155 -0.81 4.58 24.06
C VAL A 155 -0.95 3.16 23.55
N ALA A 156 -1.68 2.94 22.46
CA ALA A 156 -1.87 1.61 21.86
C ALA A 156 -0.57 1.03 21.30
N LEU A 157 0.24 1.85 20.62
CA LEU A 157 1.57 1.48 20.13
C LEU A 157 2.52 1.20 21.29
N ALA A 158 2.54 2.05 22.32
CA ALA A 158 3.35 1.84 23.52
C ALA A 158 3.00 0.52 24.22
N ARG A 159 1.70 0.23 24.37
CA ARG A 159 1.23 -1.06 24.90
C ARG A 159 1.66 -2.22 24.01
N ALA A 160 1.57 -2.08 22.69
CA ALA A 160 1.94 -3.16 21.77
C ALA A 160 3.46 -3.43 21.79
N LEU A 161 4.29 -2.42 22.02
CA LEU A 161 5.74 -2.52 21.88
C LEU A 161 6.51 -2.77 23.17
N ILE A 162 5.88 -2.59 24.34
CA ILE A 162 6.54 -2.78 25.64
C ILE A 162 7.08 -4.21 25.86
N SER A 163 6.47 -5.21 25.23
CA SER A 163 6.90 -6.61 25.27
C SER A 163 7.95 -6.97 24.23
N ARG A 164 8.27 -6.06 23.29
CA ARG A 164 9.22 -6.25 22.19
C ARG A 164 8.89 -7.48 21.30
N PRO A 165 7.71 -7.49 20.65
CA PRO A 165 7.32 -8.59 19.75
C PRO A 165 8.22 -8.66 18.52
N LYS A 166 8.29 -9.81 17.84
CA LYS A 166 8.99 -9.91 16.54
C LYS A 166 8.30 -9.09 15.43
N VAL A 167 6.96 -9.04 15.45
CA VAL A 167 6.16 -8.36 14.41
C VAL A 167 5.08 -7.49 15.04
N LEU A 168 4.92 -6.28 14.52
CA LEU A 168 3.80 -5.40 14.83
C LEU A 168 2.82 -5.37 13.66
N LEU A 169 1.57 -5.74 13.92
CA LEU A 169 0.46 -5.73 12.97
C LEU A 169 -0.39 -4.47 13.21
N LEU A 170 -0.60 -3.67 12.17
CA LEU A 170 -1.31 -2.39 12.26
C LEU A 170 -2.51 -2.41 11.31
N ASP A 171 -3.74 -2.39 11.85
CA ASP A 171 -4.99 -2.46 11.07
C ASP A 171 -5.62 -1.06 10.94
N GLU A 172 -5.36 -0.38 9.81
CA GLU A 172 -5.82 0.98 9.50
C GLU A 172 -5.67 1.99 10.66
N PRO A 173 -4.50 2.07 11.32
CA PRO A 173 -4.36 2.82 12.58
C PRO A 173 -4.48 4.34 12.42
N LEU A 174 -4.52 4.85 11.18
CA LEU A 174 -4.56 6.28 10.86
C LEU A 174 -5.90 6.74 10.28
N SER A 175 -6.85 5.84 10.03
CA SER A 175 -8.07 6.14 9.27
C SER A 175 -8.97 7.18 9.93
N ALA A 176 -8.95 7.26 11.27
CA ALA A 176 -9.79 8.15 12.06
C ALA A 176 -9.17 9.53 12.35
N LEU A 177 -7.96 9.81 11.83
CA LEU A 177 -7.23 11.06 12.10
C LEU A 177 -7.42 12.07 10.98
N ASP A 178 -7.45 13.36 11.33
CA ASP A 178 -7.40 14.45 10.35
C ASP A 178 -6.06 14.49 9.62
N ALA A 179 -6.02 15.15 8.45
CA ALA A 179 -4.87 15.13 7.56
C ALA A 179 -3.56 15.63 8.20
N LYS A 180 -3.62 16.66 9.06
CA LYS A 180 -2.41 17.22 9.67
C LYS A 180 -1.84 16.26 10.72
N ILE A 181 -2.69 15.78 11.63
CA ILE A 181 -2.26 14.82 12.66
C ILE A 181 -1.80 13.52 12.00
N ARG A 182 -2.48 13.08 10.95
CA ARG A 182 -2.12 11.89 10.19
C ARG A 182 -0.68 11.97 9.67
N GLU A 183 -0.30 13.07 9.04
CA GLU A 183 1.07 13.27 8.53
C GLU A 183 2.12 13.25 9.65
N GLU A 184 1.84 13.93 10.77
CA GLU A 184 2.74 13.91 11.93
C GLU A 184 2.95 12.48 12.46
N VAL A 185 1.86 11.70 12.58
CA VAL A 185 1.93 10.32 13.06
C VAL A 185 2.61 9.37 12.06
N ARG A 186 2.42 9.57 10.75
CA ARG A 186 3.13 8.80 9.70
C ARG A 186 4.64 8.89 9.91
N GLN A 187 5.16 10.12 10.06
CA GLN A 187 6.58 10.36 10.30
C GLN A 187 7.06 9.72 11.61
N GLU A 188 6.26 9.79 12.68
CA GLU A 188 6.57 9.15 13.96
C GLU A 188 6.63 7.62 13.85
N LEU A 189 5.72 6.99 13.11
CA LEU A 189 5.72 5.54 12.89
C LEU A 189 6.97 5.09 12.13
N ARG A 190 7.36 5.81 11.08
CA ARG A 190 8.58 5.50 10.30
C ARG A 190 9.83 5.64 11.16
N GLU A 191 9.93 6.70 11.96
CA GLU A 191 11.06 6.92 12.86
C GLU A 191 11.12 5.84 13.95
N LEU A 192 9.98 5.49 14.54
CA LEU A 192 9.88 4.41 15.54
C LEU A 192 10.34 3.07 14.97
N GLN A 193 9.91 2.74 13.76
CA GLN A 193 10.32 1.52 13.08
C GLN A 193 11.84 1.49 12.86
N ARG A 194 12.43 2.58 12.38
CA ARG A 194 13.89 2.71 12.19
C ARG A 194 14.68 2.61 13.48
N GLN A 195 14.20 3.23 14.57
CA GLN A 195 14.86 3.20 15.87
C GLN A 195 14.81 1.82 16.53
N THR A 196 13.73 1.08 16.32
CA THR A 196 13.50 -0.22 16.97
C THR A 196 13.91 -1.41 16.12
N ASN A 197 14.09 -1.22 14.81
CA ASN A 197 14.35 -2.26 13.82
C ASN A 197 13.32 -3.41 13.86
N LEU A 198 12.09 -3.07 14.24
CA LEU A 198 10.97 -4.00 14.30
C LEU A 198 10.33 -4.16 12.92
N THR A 199 9.74 -5.33 12.70
CA THR A 199 9.01 -5.62 11.46
C THR A 199 7.57 -5.17 11.59
N PHE A 200 7.11 -4.36 10.65
CA PHE A 200 5.77 -3.79 10.65
C PHE A 200 4.99 -4.35 9.47
N ILE A 201 3.76 -4.84 9.73
CA ILE A 201 2.78 -5.14 8.68
C ILE A 201 1.62 -4.17 8.84
N TYR A 202 1.47 -3.29 7.85
CA TYR A 202 0.55 -2.16 7.88
C TYR A 202 -0.58 -2.35 6.88
N VAL A 203 -1.82 -2.30 7.34
CA VAL A 203 -3.00 -2.34 6.46
C VAL A 203 -3.52 -0.93 6.26
N THR A 204 -3.72 -0.55 5.00
CA THR A 204 -4.37 0.72 4.66
C THR A 204 -5.14 0.63 3.34
N HIS A 205 -6.11 1.52 3.19
CA HIS A 205 -6.75 1.82 1.92
C HIS A 205 -6.23 3.13 1.29
N ASP A 206 -5.40 3.88 2.01
CA ASP A 206 -4.80 5.14 1.56
C ASP A 206 -3.48 4.84 0.83
N GLN A 207 -3.42 5.26 -0.43
CA GLN A 207 -2.27 4.99 -1.31
C GLN A 207 -1.07 5.84 -0.92
N GLU A 208 -1.29 7.08 -0.46
CA GLU A 208 -0.21 7.97 -0.05
C GLU A 208 0.49 7.40 1.19
N GLU A 209 -0.27 6.79 2.11
CA GLU A 209 0.31 6.08 3.26
C GLU A 209 1.23 4.95 2.85
N ALA A 210 0.73 4.06 2.00
CA ALA A 210 1.47 2.89 1.57
C ALA A 210 2.74 3.32 0.82
N LEU A 211 2.65 4.31 -0.08
CA LEU A 211 3.80 4.80 -0.85
C LEU A 211 4.83 5.54 0.01
N ALA A 212 4.40 6.28 1.04
CA ALA A 212 5.31 7.08 1.87
C ALA A 212 6.01 6.29 2.99
N LEU A 213 5.35 5.28 3.55
CA LEU A 213 5.85 4.57 4.74
C LEU A 213 6.57 3.27 4.45
N SER A 214 6.26 2.61 3.34
CA SER A 214 6.60 1.19 3.16
C SER A 214 7.93 1.00 2.46
N ASP A 215 8.65 -0.04 2.84
CA ASP A 215 9.76 -0.55 2.05
C ASP A 215 9.24 -1.39 0.87
N ARG A 216 8.18 -2.18 1.12
CA ARG A 216 7.44 -2.93 0.10
C ARG A 216 5.95 -2.91 0.37
N ILE A 217 5.18 -3.00 -0.72
CA ILE A 217 3.72 -2.97 -0.72
C ILE A 217 3.23 -4.22 -1.46
N ALA A 218 2.27 -4.93 -0.88
CA ALA A 218 1.44 -5.88 -1.59
C ALA A 218 0.10 -5.21 -1.91
N VAL A 219 -0.17 -5.04 -3.21
CA VAL A 219 -1.47 -4.57 -3.70
C VAL A 219 -2.42 -5.76 -3.78
N MET A 220 -3.53 -5.69 -3.05
CA MET A 220 -4.53 -6.72 -2.94
C MET A 220 -5.82 -6.34 -3.66
N HIS A 221 -6.40 -7.31 -4.36
CA HIS A 221 -7.67 -7.19 -5.06
C HIS A 221 -8.43 -8.52 -4.99
N GLN A 222 -9.70 -8.47 -4.61
CA GLN A 222 -10.59 -9.66 -4.56
C GLN A 222 -9.96 -10.87 -3.84
N GLY A 223 -9.30 -10.62 -2.70
CA GLY A 223 -8.67 -11.66 -1.89
C GLY A 223 -7.33 -12.18 -2.43
N ARG A 224 -6.83 -11.65 -3.55
CA ARG A 224 -5.55 -12.04 -4.16
C ARG A 224 -4.52 -10.93 -4.06
N VAL A 225 -3.25 -11.29 -4.13
CA VAL A 225 -2.17 -10.33 -4.32
C VAL A 225 -1.96 -10.12 -5.82
N GLU A 226 -2.13 -8.89 -6.28
CA GLU A 226 -1.95 -8.48 -7.67
C GLU A 226 -0.49 -8.21 -7.99
N GLN A 227 0.21 -7.54 -7.07
CA GLN A 227 1.61 -7.18 -7.23
C GLN A 227 2.26 -6.96 -5.86
N ILE A 228 3.53 -7.35 -5.74
CA ILE A 228 4.39 -6.99 -4.61
C ILE A 228 5.63 -6.28 -5.13
N GLY A 229 5.93 -5.11 -4.61
CA GLY A 229 7.10 -4.33 -5.05
C GLY A 229 7.44 -3.19 -4.10
N THR A 230 8.52 -2.47 -4.42
CA THR A 230 8.80 -1.19 -3.75
C THR A 230 7.74 -0.15 -4.11
N PRO A 231 7.56 0.94 -3.33
CA PRO A 231 6.69 2.04 -3.73
C PRO A 231 6.96 2.55 -5.15
N GLU A 232 8.24 2.65 -5.54
CA GLU A 232 8.64 3.07 -6.88
C GLU A 232 8.20 2.08 -7.95
N ASP A 233 8.41 0.77 -7.74
CA ASP A 233 7.98 -0.26 -8.69
C ASP A 233 6.46 -0.28 -8.87
N ILE A 234 5.72 -0.23 -7.76
CA ILE A 234 4.25 -0.22 -7.78
C ILE A 234 3.72 1.01 -8.53
N TYR A 235 4.37 2.16 -8.35
CA TYR A 235 3.94 3.40 -8.98
C TYR A 235 4.32 3.50 -10.47
N THR A 236 5.56 3.11 -10.81
CA THR A 236 6.16 3.34 -12.13
C THR A 236 6.05 2.15 -13.07
N ARG A 237 5.91 0.93 -12.53
CA ARG A 237 5.88 -0.33 -13.29
C ARG A 237 4.77 -1.25 -12.76
N PRO A 238 3.49 -0.82 -12.79
CA PRO A 238 2.37 -1.69 -12.47
C PRO A 238 2.34 -2.91 -13.39
N GLU A 239 2.10 -4.09 -12.82
CA GLU A 239 2.09 -5.38 -13.54
C GLU A 239 0.71 -5.73 -14.11
N SER A 240 -0.35 -5.06 -13.66
CA SER A 240 -1.70 -5.22 -14.19
C SER A 240 -2.39 -3.88 -14.39
N LEU A 241 -3.41 -3.87 -15.26
CA LEU A 241 -4.24 -2.68 -15.48
C LEU A 241 -4.94 -2.25 -14.18
N PHE A 242 -5.34 -3.21 -13.34
CA PHE A 242 -5.91 -2.91 -12.03
C PHE A 242 -4.93 -2.10 -11.18
N VAL A 243 -3.67 -2.55 -11.03
CA VAL A 243 -2.69 -1.81 -10.21
C VAL A 243 -2.43 -0.43 -10.80
N ALA A 244 -2.33 -0.32 -12.12
CA ALA A 244 -2.13 0.95 -12.82
C ALA A 244 -3.26 1.97 -12.58
N GLN A 245 -4.51 1.49 -12.60
CA GLN A 245 -5.71 2.30 -12.34
C GLN A 245 -5.91 2.60 -10.85
N PHE A 246 -5.49 1.66 -10.00
CA PHE A 246 -5.67 1.76 -8.57
C PHE A 246 -4.66 2.72 -7.96
N ILE A 247 -3.39 2.69 -8.36
CA ILE A 247 -2.33 3.51 -7.76
C ILE A 247 -2.19 4.82 -8.52
N GLY A 248 -2.49 5.95 -7.89
CA GLY A 248 -2.28 7.30 -8.44
C GLY A 248 -3.11 7.61 -9.69
N LYS A 249 -3.00 8.85 -10.21
CA LYS A 249 -3.63 9.22 -11.48
C LYS A 249 -2.80 8.74 -12.66
N ALA A 250 -3.46 8.38 -13.76
CA ALA A 250 -2.81 7.91 -14.99
C ALA A 250 -3.67 8.25 -16.21
N ASN A 251 -3.00 8.48 -17.34
CA ASN A 251 -3.61 8.49 -18.66
C ASN A 251 -3.50 7.10 -19.25
N PHE A 252 -4.58 6.63 -19.87
CA PHE A 252 -4.64 5.34 -20.54
C PHE A 252 -4.96 5.51 -22.01
N LEU A 253 -4.16 4.92 -22.89
CA LEU A 253 -4.36 4.96 -24.33
C LEU A 253 -4.38 3.54 -24.87
N THR A 254 -5.43 3.17 -25.59
CA THR A 254 -5.55 1.82 -26.16
C THR A 254 -5.10 1.83 -27.61
N GLY A 255 -4.27 0.86 -27.99
CA GLY A 255 -3.74 0.78 -29.36
C GLY A 255 -3.23 -0.60 -29.72
N GLN A 256 -2.79 -0.73 -30.97
CA GLN A 256 -2.28 -1.99 -31.52
C GLN A 256 -0.74 -1.99 -31.55
N VAL A 257 -0.11 -3.06 -31.09
CA VAL A 257 1.34 -3.21 -31.14
C VAL A 257 1.78 -3.34 -32.60
N MET A 258 2.64 -2.43 -33.06
CA MET A 258 3.19 -2.43 -34.42
C MET A 258 4.57 -3.08 -34.47
N GLN A 259 5.41 -2.71 -33.51
CA GLN A 259 6.78 -3.20 -33.39
C GLN A 259 7.10 -3.39 -31.90
N LEU A 260 7.96 -4.37 -31.63
CA LEU A 260 8.37 -4.71 -30.29
C LEU A 260 9.79 -5.26 -30.33
N ASP A 261 10.64 -4.74 -29.45
CA ASP A 261 11.92 -5.33 -29.10
C ASP A 261 11.95 -5.66 -27.60
N ALA A 262 13.12 -6.02 -27.08
CA ALA A 262 13.27 -6.47 -25.69
C ALA A 262 12.99 -5.37 -24.65
N GLU A 263 13.12 -4.09 -25.01
CA GLU A 263 12.99 -2.96 -24.09
C GLU A 263 11.85 -2.00 -24.47
N MET A 264 11.53 -1.90 -25.76
CA MET A 264 10.65 -0.88 -26.32
C MET A 264 9.57 -1.48 -27.22
N ALA A 265 8.41 -0.81 -27.22
CA ALA A 265 7.28 -1.08 -28.10
C ALA A 265 6.89 0.19 -28.87
N ILE A 266 6.44 0.01 -30.10
CA ILE A 266 5.72 1.03 -30.87
C ILE A 266 4.26 0.59 -30.97
N VAL A 267 3.36 1.41 -30.44
CA VAL A 267 1.92 1.13 -30.40
C VAL A 267 1.18 2.20 -31.21
N MET A 268 0.30 1.75 -32.11
CA MET A 268 -0.54 2.61 -32.92
C MET A 268 -1.83 2.94 -32.14
N VAL A 269 -1.97 4.20 -31.74
CA VAL A 269 -3.14 4.72 -31.02
C VAL A 269 -3.83 5.76 -31.92
N ASN A 270 -5.06 5.52 -32.33
CA ASN A 270 -5.83 6.44 -33.20
C ASN A 270 -5.05 6.93 -34.45
N GLY A 271 -4.20 6.06 -35.03
CA GLY A 271 -3.37 6.40 -36.20
C GLY A 271 -2.05 7.13 -35.88
N ILE A 272 -1.70 7.28 -34.60
CA ILE A 272 -0.44 7.89 -34.14
C ILE A 272 0.43 6.82 -33.50
N ALA A 273 1.70 6.75 -33.94
CA ALA A 273 2.69 5.87 -33.34
C ALA A 273 3.21 6.45 -32.02
N VAL A 274 3.07 5.70 -30.93
CA VAL A 274 3.59 6.04 -29.61
C VAL A 274 4.62 5.01 -29.20
N LYS A 275 5.79 5.48 -28.79
CA LYS A 275 6.89 4.66 -28.25
C LYS A 275 6.74 4.52 -26.74
N ALA A 276 6.89 3.29 -26.23
CA ALA A 276 6.69 2.95 -24.82
C ALA A 276 7.64 1.84 -24.38
N VAL A 277 7.86 1.69 -23.08
CA VAL A 277 8.59 0.55 -22.50
C VAL A 277 7.77 -0.72 -22.66
N ALA A 278 8.42 -1.77 -23.18
CA ALA A 278 7.83 -3.09 -23.33
C ALA A 278 7.51 -3.70 -21.95
N PRO A 279 6.40 -4.45 -21.80
CA PRO A 279 6.10 -5.13 -20.54
C PRO A 279 7.00 -6.35 -20.36
N LYS A 280 7.07 -6.87 -19.13
CA LYS A 280 7.72 -8.17 -18.86
C LYS A 280 7.09 -9.31 -19.66
N GLN A 281 5.76 -9.30 -19.77
CA GLN A 281 5.04 -10.19 -20.68
C GLN A 281 4.93 -9.51 -22.03
N VAL A 282 5.69 -10.05 -22.99
CA VAL A 282 5.88 -9.48 -24.32
C VAL A 282 4.63 -9.79 -25.17
N PRO A 283 3.80 -8.78 -25.53
CA PRO A 283 2.68 -8.99 -26.45
C PRO A 283 3.19 -9.34 -27.85
N SER A 284 2.35 -9.95 -28.68
CA SER A 284 2.69 -10.18 -30.08
C SER A 284 2.39 -8.94 -30.93
N PRO A 285 3.14 -8.68 -32.01
CA PRO A 285 2.74 -7.70 -33.01
C PRO A 285 1.31 -7.99 -33.50
N GLY A 286 0.46 -6.96 -33.52
CA GLY A 286 -0.96 -7.05 -33.82
C GLY A 286 -1.88 -7.14 -32.59
N ASP A 287 -1.34 -7.41 -31.40
CA ASP A 287 -2.13 -7.44 -30.17
C ASP A 287 -2.58 -6.04 -29.75
N TRP A 288 -3.76 -5.97 -29.13
CA TRP A 288 -4.27 -4.76 -28.51
C TRP A 288 -3.76 -4.63 -27.08
N VAL A 289 -3.20 -3.46 -26.76
CA VAL A 289 -2.60 -3.16 -25.46
C VAL A 289 -3.06 -1.81 -24.94
N THR A 290 -2.85 -1.59 -23.64
CA THR A 290 -3.06 -0.28 -23.01
C THR A 290 -1.72 0.35 -22.70
N LEU A 291 -1.48 1.55 -23.23
CA LEU A 291 -0.39 2.41 -22.77
C LEU A 291 -0.84 3.17 -21.52
N MET A 292 0.08 3.33 -20.59
CA MET A 292 -0.11 4.13 -19.39
C MET A 292 0.96 5.20 -19.30
N ILE A 293 0.52 6.45 -19.07
CA ILE A 293 1.40 7.60 -18.86
C ILE A 293 0.93 8.37 -17.64
N ARG A 294 1.82 8.61 -16.67
CA ARG A 294 1.51 9.41 -15.49
C ARG A 294 1.35 10.91 -15.86
N PRO A 295 0.34 11.63 -15.37
CA PRO A 295 0.11 13.03 -15.71
C PRO A 295 1.31 13.95 -15.47
N GLU A 296 2.09 13.70 -14.43
CA GLU A 296 3.29 14.46 -14.08
C GLU A 296 4.51 14.14 -14.96
N ARG A 297 4.43 13.13 -15.83
CA ARG A 297 5.46 12.81 -16.82
C ARG A 297 5.20 13.48 -18.18
N LEU A 298 4.01 14.06 -18.38
CA LEU A 298 3.71 14.86 -19.55
C LEU A 298 4.28 16.27 -19.36
N GLN A 299 5.08 16.72 -20.32
CA GLN A 299 5.61 18.08 -20.38
C GLN A 299 4.77 18.93 -21.33
N VAL A 300 4.44 20.15 -20.89
CA VAL A 300 3.74 21.13 -21.72
C VAL A 300 4.77 21.99 -22.46
N GLY A 301 4.60 22.11 -23.77
CA GLY A 301 5.48 22.86 -24.67
C GLY A 301 6.42 21.97 -25.50
N GLN A 302 7.39 22.60 -26.17
CA GLN A 302 8.41 21.88 -26.92
C GLN A 302 9.55 21.44 -26.00
N SER A 303 9.81 20.13 -25.97
CA SER A 303 10.95 19.53 -25.29
C SER A 303 11.97 19.04 -26.31
N VAL A 304 13.25 19.35 -26.11
CA VAL A 304 14.36 19.01 -27.03
C VAL A 304 14.66 17.49 -27.02
N LYS A 305 14.11 16.73 -26.08
CA LYS A 305 14.37 15.29 -25.89
C LYS A 305 13.09 14.43 -25.81
N ALA A 306 12.08 14.74 -26.61
CA ALA A 306 10.85 13.97 -26.63
C ALA A 306 10.91 12.81 -27.65
N ASP A 307 10.56 11.59 -27.24
CA ASP A 307 10.28 10.49 -28.18
C ASP A 307 8.85 10.60 -28.75
N ASN A 308 7.94 11.16 -27.94
CA ASN A 308 6.51 11.23 -28.24
C ASN A 308 5.99 12.66 -28.10
N GLN A 309 5.06 13.03 -28.97
CA GLN A 309 4.44 14.35 -28.97
C GLN A 309 3.00 14.27 -29.48
N VAL A 310 2.12 15.08 -28.89
CA VAL A 310 0.77 15.30 -29.40
C VAL A 310 0.34 16.74 -29.15
N THR A 311 -0.40 17.32 -30.08
CA THR A 311 -1.00 18.65 -29.94
C THR A 311 -2.48 18.52 -29.62
N GLY A 312 -3.01 19.41 -28.79
CA GLY A 312 -4.41 19.46 -28.43
C GLY A 312 -4.83 20.79 -27.84
N LYS A 313 -6.08 20.87 -27.37
CA LYS A 313 -6.66 22.07 -26.78
C LYS A 313 -6.99 21.85 -25.31
N THR A 314 -6.67 22.81 -24.45
CA THR A 314 -6.97 22.74 -23.02
C THR A 314 -8.48 22.82 -22.79
N ALA A 315 -9.08 21.73 -22.32
CA ALA A 315 -10.49 21.63 -22.01
C ALA A 315 -10.81 22.21 -20.62
N SER A 316 -9.97 21.95 -19.61
CA SER A 316 -10.16 22.44 -18.25
C SER A 316 -8.84 22.57 -17.50
N VAL A 317 -8.78 23.50 -16.55
CA VAL A 317 -7.64 23.71 -15.64
C VAL A 317 -8.16 23.72 -14.21
N THR A 318 -7.52 22.96 -13.33
CA THR A 318 -7.86 22.89 -11.90
C THR A 318 -6.62 23.16 -11.06
N TYR A 319 -6.72 24.11 -10.13
CA TYR A 319 -5.68 24.42 -9.16
C TYR A 319 -5.84 23.54 -7.92
N ILE A 320 -4.81 22.76 -7.59
CA ILE A 320 -4.79 21.85 -6.44
C ILE A 320 -3.56 22.17 -5.60
N GLY A 321 -3.68 23.20 -4.75
CA GLY A 321 -2.58 23.65 -3.88
C GLY A 321 -1.36 24.10 -4.69
N GLN A 322 -0.29 23.32 -4.66
CA GLN A 322 0.99 23.61 -5.33
C GLN A 322 1.08 23.08 -6.77
N ARG A 323 0.09 22.33 -7.23
CA ARG A 323 0.03 21.75 -8.58
C ARG A 323 -1.16 22.27 -9.37
N ILE A 324 -1.01 22.27 -10.68
CA ILE A 324 -2.07 22.54 -11.63
C ILE A 324 -2.31 21.28 -12.43
N GLU A 325 -3.57 20.85 -12.49
CA GLU A 325 -4.02 19.78 -13.36
C GLU A 325 -4.76 20.38 -14.56
N SER A 326 -4.36 20.01 -15.76
CA SER A 326 -5.03 20.42 -16.99
C SER A 326 -5.48 19.21 -17.78
N ASN A 327 -6.71 19.22 -18.28
CA ASN A 327 -7.21 18.24 -19.24
C ASN A 327 -7.07 18.83 -20.64
N VAL A 328 -6.47 18.08 -21.55
CA VAL A 328 -6.17 18.49 -22.93
C VAL A 328 -6.81 17.50 -23.89
N ASP A 329 -7.67 17.99 -24.78
CA ASP A 329 -8.28 17.18 -25.83
C ASP A 329 -7.31 17.07 -27.01
N THR A 330 -6.84 15.85 -27.29
CA THR A 330 -5.84 15.57 -28.32
C THR A 330 -6.35 14.53 -29.32
N SER A 331 -5.61 14.32 -30.41
CA SER A 331 -5.87 13.21 -31.35
C SER A 331 -5.68 11.81 -30.75
N LEU A 332 -4.92 11.69 -29.65
CA LEU A 332 -4.79 10.45 -28.88
C LEU A 332 -5.97 10.21 -27.91
N GLY A 333 -6.85 11.20 -27.74
CA GLY A 333 -7.88 11.23 -26.70
C GLY A 333 -7.64 12.37 -25.70
N GLN A 334 -8.45 12.41 -24.65
CA GLN A 334 -8.27 13.38 -23.57
C GLN A 334 -7.14 12.95 -22.65
N LEU A 335 -6.16 13.83 -22.42
CA LEU A 335 -5.01 13.61 -21.55
C LEU A 335 -5.01 14.60 -20.39
N THR A 336 -4.81 14.10 -19.18
CA THR A 336 -4.55 14.90 -17.98
C THR A 336 -3.05 15.10 -17.82
N VAL A 337 -2.60 16.36 -17.67
CA VAL A 337 -1.23 16.74 -17.33
C VAL A 337 -1.18 17.41 -15.97
N THR A 338 -0.15 17.12 -15.18
CA THR A 338 0.09 17.75 -13.87
C THR A 338 1.38 18.54 -13.89
N GLN A 339 1.33 19.83 -13.55
CA GLN A 339 2.49 20.72 -13.48
C GLN A 339 2.68 21.23 -12.04
N LEU A 340 3.94 21.29 -11.59
CA LEU A 340 4.32 21.91 -10.30
C LEU A 340 4.58 23.39 -10.51
N GLY A 341 3.78 24.25 -9.87
CA GLY A 341 3.85 25.70 -10.06
C GLY A 341 3.54 26.15 -11.49
N GLY A 342 3.32 27.46 -11.66
CA GLY A 342 3.04 28.09 -12.96
C GLY A 342 1.68 28.77 -13.05
N SER A 343 1.39 29.37 -14.20
CA SER A 343 0.06 29.83 -14.58
C SER A 343 -0.38 29.03 -15.79
N ALA A 344 -1.39 28.18 -15.64
CA ALA A 344 -2.04 27.58 -16.79
C ALA A 344 -3.07 28.56 -17.35
N THR A 345 -2.91 28.91 -18.62
CA THR A 345 -3.87 29.71 -19.37
C THR A 345 -5.01 28.80 -19.84
N MET A 346 -6.25 29.13 -19.46
CA MET A 346 -7.43 28.63 -20.16
C MET A 346 -7.56 29.42 -21.48
N GLY A 347 -7.58 28.74 -22.63
CA GLY A 347 -7.71 29.44 -23.92
C GLY A 347 -7.47 28.54 -25.13
N GLN A 348 -7.96 29.00 -26.30
CA GLN A 348 -8.04 28.27 -27.57
C GLN A 348 -6.70 27.98 -28.27
N GLU A 349 -5.56 28.27 -27.64
CA GLU A 349 -4.25 28.03 -28.23
C GLU A 349 -3.89 26.55 -28.15
N ASP A 350 -3.30 26.05 -29.23
CA ASP A 350 -2.88 24.67 -29.33
C ASP A 350 -1.72 24.41 -28.35
N VAL A 351 -1.94 23.50 -27.41
CA VAL A 351 -0.96 23.05 -26.44
C VAL A 351 -0.31 21.78 -26.95
N THR A 352 1.01 21.78 -26.96
CA THR A 352 1.82 20.60 -27.28
C THR A 352 2.19 19.86 -26.00
N LEU A 353 1.89 18.56 -25.94
CA LEU A 353 2.30 17.65 -24.88
C LEU A 353 3.44 16.77 -25.39
N THR A 354 4.49 16.59 -24.58
CA THR A 354 5.65 15.76 -24.91
C THR A 354 6.03 14.84 -23.75
N TRP A 355 6.58 13.66 -24.06
CA TRP A 355 7.11 12.72 -23.07
C TRP A 355 8.17 11.80 -23.69
N THR A 356 8.98 11.16 -22.84
CA THR A 356 9.96 10.17 -23.30
C THR A 356 9.33 8.78 -23.38
N ALA A 357 9.94 7.87 -24.13
CA ALA A 357 9.47 6.49 -24.21
C ALA A 357 9.49 5.79 -22.83
N HIS A 358 10.44 6.15 -21.95
CA HIS A 358 10.55 5.60 -20.60
C HIS A 358 9.47 6.06 -19.62
N ASP A 359 8.73 7.12 -19.97
CA ASP A 359 7.60 7.63 -19.19
C ASP A 359 6.26 6.99 -19.57
N CYS A 360 6.26 6.16 -20.61
CA CYS A 360 5.11 5.45 -21.14
C CYS A 360 5.35 3.95 -21.03
N ILE A 361 4.45 3.21 -20.41
CA ILE A 361 4.58 1.76 -20.27
C ILE A 361 3.44 1.04 -20.97
N VAL A 362 3.73 -0.13 -21.53
CA VAL A 362 2.72 -1.01 -22.10
C VAL A 362 2.19 -1.93 -21.00
N ILE A 363 0.86 -2.05 -20.92
CA ILE A 363 0.15 -3.01 -20.07
C ILE A 363 -0.55 -4.03 -21.00
N PRO A 364 -0.26 -5.33 -20.87
CA PRO A 364 -0.69 -6.38 -21.80
C PRO A 364 -2.19 -6.76 -21.73
N SER A 365 -3.04 -5.88 -21.19
CA SER A 365 -4.49 -6.06 -21.17
C SER A 365 -5.17 -4.87 -21.87
N PRO A 366 -6.03 -5.08 -22.87
CA PRO A 366 -6.99 -4.03 -23.25
C PRO A 366 -7.91 -3.77 -22.05
N PRO A 367 -8.44 -2.55 -21.85
CA PRO A 367 -9.40 -2.33 -20.79
C PRO A 367 -10.61 -3.23 -21.04
N SER A 368 -10.88 -4.17 -20.12
CA SER A 368 -12.23 -4.71 -20.01
C SER A 368 -13.16 -3.52 -19.79
N SER A 369 -14.27 -3.46 -20.54
CA SER A 369 -15.29 -2.41 -20.45
C SER A 369 -15.53 -1.96 -19.00
N PRO A 370 -15.78 -0.66 -18.76
CA PRO A 370 -15.74 -0.09 -17.42
C PRO A 370 -16.55 -0.93 -16.45
N VAL A 371 -15.87 -1.46 -15.42
CA VAL A 371 -16.53 -2.01 -14.24
C VAL A 371 -17.43 -0.89 -13.73
N SER A 372 -18.73 -1.11 -13.85
CA SER A 372 -19.72 -0.15 -13.38
C SER A 372 -19.45 0.10 -11.90
N SER A 373 -19.13 1.34 -11.57
CA SER A 373 -19.11 1.81 -10.19
C SER A 373 -20.48 1.56 -9.59
N VAL A 374 -20.54 0.71 -8.56
CA VAL A 374 -21.67 0.62 -7.62
C VAL A 374 -21.24 1.29 -6.32
#